data_AF-A0A1E7N356-F1
#
_entry.id   AF-A0A1E7N356-F1
#
_cell.length_a   1.000
_cell.length_b   1.000
_cell.length_c   1.000
_cell.angle_alpha   90.00
_cell.angle_beta   90.00
_cell.angle_gamma   90.00
#
_symmetry.space_group_name_H-M   'P 1'
#
loop_
_entity.id
_entity.type
_entity.pdbx_description
1 polymer ?
#
loop_
_entity_poly.entity_id
_entity_poly.type
_entity_poly.pdbx_seq_one_letter_code
_entity_poly.pdbx_strand_id
1 'polypeptide(L)'
;MSSMWVRFNAESTKLWRVNDTRGATYTLDSQTLHNVSSSASLGVIKPSSDTARAWHAFDTVNLLWWNRDNPASICWSSHETDGNHCTELNIQWTDTSTDGPYYDIGSHTIHLSAADPDSEHTVLHESGHFFMNRLFNGFPSYTICTSQYIYNRAGSGTCAWVEGFADAVAAYLLGDYRYVWPNGTEMSFAYSSGWSTGDQVEGNVTGSLLDLWRNVDGGNWNRTITLLTSTAPSTFSEYFNTDRPKAGPPLSTGWDALSYLRSHSIQY
;
A
#
# COMPACT_ATOMS: atom_id res chain seq x y z
N MET A 1 -29.51 13.88 -30.20
CA MET A 1 -29.70 13.53 -28.77
C MET A 1 -30.08 14.81 -28.03
N SER A 2 -31.07 14.78 -27.13
CA SER A 2 -31.59 15.99 -26.46
C SER A 2 -30.82 16.41 -25.19
N SER A 3 -29.99 15.54 -24.62
CA SER A 3 -29.02 15.87 -23.56
C SER A 3 -28.02 14.72 -23.35
N MET A 4 -26.83 15.03 -22.84
CA MET A 4 -25.78 14.06 -22.48
C MET A 4 -25.03 14.54 -21.24
N TRP A 5 -24.61 13.63 -20.38
CA TRP A 5 -23.73 13.88 -19.24
C TRP A 5 -22.89 12.62 -18.96
N VAL A 6 -21.82 12.75 -18.18
CA VAL A 6 -20.91 11.64 -17.82
C VAL A 6 -20.85 11.51 -16.30
N ARG A 7 -20.97 10.28 -15.80
CA ARG A 7 -20.69 9.91 -14.41
C ARG A 7 -19.29 9.35 -14.29
N PHE A 8 -18.53 9.86 -13.33
CA PHE A 8 -17.33 9.22 -12.82
C PHE A 8 -17.69 8.51 -11.52
N ASN A 9 -17.19 7.29 -11.33
CA ASN A 9 -17.28 6.57 -10.06
C ASN A 9 -15.85 6.41 -9.54
N ALA A 10 -15.66 6.58 -8.23
CA ALA A 10 -14.40 6.28 -7.55
C ALA A 10 -14.25 4.75 -7.39
N GLU A 11 -14.28 4.03 -8.51
CA GLU A 11 -14.19 2.58 -8.61
C GLU A 11 -13.44 2.18 -9.89
N SER A 12 -12.56 1.20 -9.75
CA SER A 12 -11.88 0.56 -10.87
C SER A 12 -12.44 -0.83 -11.08
N THR A 13 -13.42 -1.00 -11.98
CA THR A 13 -14.01 -2.28 -12.46
C THR A 13 -13.85 -3.47 -11.49
N LYS A 14 -14.36 -3.35 -10.25
CA LYS A 14 -14.32 -4.38 -9.18
C LYS A 14 -12.93 -4.75 -8.61
N LEU A 15 -11.95 -3.88 -8.70
CA LEU A 15 -10.58 -4.06 -8.19
C LEU A 15 -10.37 -3.26 -6.92
N TRP A 16 -10.70 -1.97 -6.94
CA TRP A 16 -10.83 -1.15 -5.74
C TRP A 16 -11.91 -0.09 -5.93
N ARG A 17 -12.44 0.39 -4.81
CA ARG A 17 -13.37 1.53 -4.78
C ARG A 17 -13.27 2.32 -3.49
N VAL A 18 -13.74 3.56 -3.54
CA VAL A 18 -13.94 4.39 -2.35
C VAL A 18 -15.43 4.55 -2.11
N ASN A 19 -15.87 4.22 -0.90
CA ASN A 19 -17.28 4.20 -0.51
C ASN A 19 -17.50 4.84 0.86
N ASP A 20 -18.72 5.31 1.09
CA ASP A 20 -19.14 5.76 2.41
C ASP A 20 -19.39 4.58 3.37
N THR A 21 -19.75 4.89 4.63
CA THR A 21 -20.05 3.88 5.66
C THR A 21 -21.31 3.05 5.38
N ARG A 22 -22.12 3.42 4.38
CA ARG A 22 -23.29 2.68 3.91
C ARG A 22 -22.98 1.81 2.69
N GLY A 23 -21.74 1.85 2.20
CA GLY A 23 -21.28 1.11 1.03
C GLY A 23 -21.58 1.81 -0.30
N ALA A 24 -21.99 3.08 -0.30
CA ALA A 24 -22.22 3.82 -1.54
C ALA A 24 -20.90 4.35 -2.11
N THR A 25 -20.58 3.95 -3.35
CA THR A 25 -19.41 4.47 -4.08
C THR A 25 -19.55 5.97 -4.33
N TYR A 26 -18.46 6.73 -4.13
CA TYR A 26 -18.44 8.16 -4.46
C TYR A 26 -18.56 8.38 -5.97
N THR A 27 -19.40 9.34 -6.36
CA THR A 27 -19.63 9.68 -7.77
C THR A 27 -19.46 11.17 -8.03
N LEU A 28 -19.12 11.51 -9.27
CA LEU A 28 -18.96 12.87 -9.75
C LEU A 28 -19.62 12.96 -11.12
N ASP A 29 -20.56 13.88 -11.27
CA ASP A 29 -21.29 14.06 -12.52
C ASP A 29 -20.79 15.29 -13.26
N SER A 30 -20.63 15.17 -14.58
CA SER A 30 -20.42 16.33 -15.44
C SER A 30 -21.67 17.22 -15.46
N GLN A 31 -21.50 18.48 -15.89
CA GLN A 31 -22.65 19.26 -16.33
C GLN A 31 -23.39 18.55 -17.47
N THR A 32 -24.71 18.70 -17.51
CA THR A 32 -25.53 18.20 -18.61
C THR A 32 -25.34 19.10 -19.83
N LEU A 33 -24.90 18.51 -20.94
CA LEU A 33 -24.78 19.17 -22.22
C LEU A 33 -26.03 18.94 -23.05
N HIS A 34 -26.47 19.97 -23.77
CA HIS A 34 -27.60 19.91 -24.68
C HIS A 34 -27.14 20.06 -26.12
N ASN A 35 -27.93 19.56 -27.07
CA ASN A 35 -27.70 19.72 -28.51
C ASN A 35 -26.31 19.26 -29.00
N VAL A 36 -25.76 18.20 -28.38
CA VAL A 36 -24.50 17.59 -28.79
C VAL A 36 -24.71 16.87 -30.12
N SER A 37 -24.12 17.42 -31.20
CA SER A 37 -24.23 16.88 -32.56
C SER A 37 -23.06 15.95 -32.94
N SER A 38 -21.94 16.05 -32.23
CA SER A 38 -20.75 15.21 -32.42
C SER A 38 -20.00 15.01 -31.08
N SER A 39 -18.79 15.54 -30.93
CA SER A 39 -18.03 15.53 -29.69
C SER A 39 -18.17 16.86 -28.96
N ALA A 40 -18.13 16.80 -27.63
CA ALA A 40 -18.09 17.98 -26.78
C ALA A 40 -17.07 17.76 -25.67
N SER A 41 -16.27 18.79 -25.38
CA SER A 41 -15.39 18.79 -24.22
C SER A 41 -16.20 19.01 -22.96
N LEU A 42 -15.94 18.21 -21.93
CA LEU A 42 -16.50 18.40 -20.59
C LEU A 42 -15.72 19.45 -19.78
N GLY A 43 -14.56 19.90 -20.27
CA GLY A 43 -13.63 20.73 -19.52
C GLY A 43 -12.99 19.96 -18.35
N VAL A 44 -12.52 20.72 -17.36
CA VAL A 44 -11.98 20.17 -16.11
C VAL A 44 -13.15 20.02 -15.13
N ILE A 45 -13.40 18.78 -14.71
CA ILE A 45 -14.37 18.47 -13.67
C ILE A 45 -13.58 18.10 -12.42
N LYS A 46 -13.95 18.66 -11.27
CA LYS A 46 -13.34 18.36 -9.98
C LYS A 46 -14.43 18.02 -8.96
N PRO A 47 -14.15 17.11 -8.02
CA PRO A 47 -15.02 16.93 -6.86
C PRO A 47 -15.09 18.22 -6.02
N SER A 48 -16.17 18.34 -5.24
CA SER A 48 -16.27 19.39 -4.22
C SER A 48 -15.21 19.18 -3.12
N SER A 49 -14.94 20.20 -2.33
CA SER A 49 -14.08 20.09 -1.13
C SER A 49 -14.46 18.90 -0.23
N ASP A 50 -15.77 18.66 -0.10
CA ASP A 50 -16.34 17.68 0.83
C ASP A 50 -16.06 16.24 0.39
N THR A 51 -15.85 16.02 -0.91
CA THR A 51 -15.59 14.69 -1.49
C THR A 51 -14.20 14.55 -2.10
N ALA A 52 -13.42 15.63 -2.21
CA ALA A 52 -12.11 15.64 -2.85
C ALA A 52 -11.14 14.61 -2.24
N ARG A 53 -11.18 14.42 -0.92
CA ARG A 53 -10.37 13.42 -0.22
C ARG A 53 -10.71 11.98 -0.58
N ALA A 54 -11.98 11.67 -0.85
CA ALA A 54 -12.37 10.36 -1.37
C ALA A 54 -11.71 10.09 -2.72
N TRP A 55 -11.71 11.09 -3.61
CA TRP A 55 -11.05 10.98 -4.92
C TRP A 55 -9.52 10.94 -4.81
N HIS A 56 -8.93 11.66 -3.85
CA HIS A 56 -7.50 11.59 -3.58
C HIS A 56 -7.10 10.18 -3.13
N ALA A 57 -7.82 9.57 -2.18
CA ALA A 57 -7.57 8.18 -1.78
C ALA A 57 -7.71 7.20 -2.97
N PHE A 58 -8.73 7.39 -3.82
CA PHE A 58 -8.90 6.61 -5.04
C PHE A 58 -7.69 6.71 -5.98
N ASP A 59 -7.22 7.94 -6.22
CA ASP A 59 -6.09 8.22 -7.09
C ASP A 59 -4.79 7.64 -6.52
N THR A 60 -4.57 7.76 -5.21
CA THR A 60 -3.39 7.23 -4.52
C THR A 60 -3.25 5.71 -4.69
N VAL A 61 -4.35 4.95 -4.58
CA VAL A 61 -4.31 3.49 -4.75
C VAL A 61 -3.92 3.05 -6.16
N ASN A 62 -4.10 3.91 -7.19
CA ASN A 62 -3.59 3.61 -8.53
C ASN A 62 -2.07 3.37 -8.54
N LEU A 63 -1.31 4.04 -7.66
CA LEU A 63 0.14 3.87 -7.59
C LEU A 63 0.52 2.42 -7.27
N LEU A 64 -0.16 1.82 -6.28
CA LEU A 64 0.04 0.42 -5.93
C LEU A 64 -0.44 -0.49 -7.06
N TRP A 65 -1.63 -0.23 -7.60
CA TRP A 65 -2.20 -1.03 -8.68
C TRP A 65 -1.23 -1.16 -9.87
N TRP A 66 -0.64 -0.06 -10.33
CA TRP A 66 0.29 -0.08 -11.46
C TRP A 66 1.61 -0.80 -11.18
N ASN A 67 1.95 -1.04 -9.91
CA ASN A 67 3.21 -1.64 -9.50
C ASN A 67 3.08 -3.05 -8.89
N ARG A 68 1.88 -3.61 -8.77
CA ARG A 68 1.60 -4.89 -8.09
C ARG A 68 2.30 -6.14 -8.68
N ASP A 69 2.92 -6.02 -9.85
CA ASP A 69 3.70 -7.08 -10.52
C ASP A 69 2.98 -8.44 -10.65
N ASN A 70 1.72 -8.42 -11.09
CA ASN A 70 0.99 -9.65 -11.41
C ASN A 70 0.89 -9.85 -12.94
N PRO A 71 1.70 -10.75 -13.54
CA PRO A 71 1.61 -11.06 -14.97
C PRO A 71 0.51 -12.08 -15.31
N ALA A 72 -0.07 -12.77 -14.32
CA ALA A 72 -0.98 -13.89 -14.55
C ALA A 72 -2.40 -13.44 -14.89
N SER A 73 -2.84 -12.31 -14.37
CA SER A 73 -4.18 -11.76 -14.60
C SER A 73 -4.20 -10.26 -14.34
N ILE A 74 -5.38 -9.65 -14.48
CA ILE A 74 -5.53 -8.27 -14.04
C ILE A 74 -5.49 -8.16 -12.51
N CYS A 75 -5.75 -9.19 -11.70
CA CYS A 75 -5.94 -9.08 -10.24
C CYS A 75 -4.66 -8.69 -9.45
N TRP A 76 -4.76 -8.65 -8.12
CA TRP A 76 -3.71 -8.07 -7.27
C TRP A 76 -2.45 -8.92 -7.18
N SER A 77 -2.59 -10.25 -7.14
CA SER A 77 -1.46 -11.16 -7.05
C SER A 77 -1.61 -12.40 -7.94
N SER A 78 -0.52 -13.13 -8.13
CA SER A 78 -0.49 -14.36 -8.94
C SER A 78 -1.34 -15.50 -8.38
N HIS A 79 -1.83 -15.40 -7.14
CA HIS A 79 -2.83 -16.32 -6.58
C HIS A 79 -4.22 -16.15 -7.21
N GLU A 80 -4.50 -14.98 -7.81
CA GLU A 80 -5.78 -14.64 -8.39
C GLU A 80 -5.72 -14.74 -9.92
N THR A 81 -5.71 -15.95 -10.46
CA THR A 81 -5.49 -16.18 -11.91
C THR A 81 -6.71 -15.91 -12.80
N ASP A 82 -7.92 -15.86 -12.22
CA ASP A 82 -9.14 -15.52 -12.95
C ASP A 82 -9.42 -14.01 -12.86
N GLY A 83 -9.16 -13.30 -13.98
CA GLY A 83 -9.38 -11.86 -14.09
C GLY A 83 -10.84 -11.41 -13.93
N ASN A 84 -11.82 -12.32 -13.86
CA ASN A 84 -13.22 -11.98 -13.58
C ASN A 84 -13.58 -12.04 -12.08
N HIS A 85 -12.70 -12.60 -11.25
CA HIS A 85 -12.92 -12.85 -9.82
C HIS A 85 -11.76 -12.34 -8.97
N CYS A 86 -11.35 -11.09 -9.21
CA CYS A 86 -10.39 -10.43 -8.36
C CYS A 86 -11.00 -10.09 -6.99
N THR A 87 -10.18 -10.07 -5.95
CA THR A 87 -10.54 -9.47 -4.69
C THR A 87 -10.67 -7.97 -4.87
N GLU A 88 -11.82 -7.42 -4.49
CA GLU A 88 -12.04 -5.99 -4.41
C GLU A 88 -11.47 -5.41 -3.10
N LEU A 89 -10.65 -4.36 -3.20
CA LEU A 89 -10.23 -3.52 -2.08
C LEU A 89 -11.27 -2.41 -1.85
N ASN A 90 -11.87 -2.36 -0.67
CA ASN A 90 -12.78 -1.28 -0.29
C ASN A 90 -12.02 -0.22 0.52
N ILE A 91 -12.24 1.05 0.22
CA ILE A 91 -11.72 2.17 1.00
C ILE A 91 -12.94 2.89 1.57
N GLN A 92 -13.19 2.70 2.85
CA GLN A 92 -14.31 3.31 3.56
C GLN A 92 -13.88 4.65 4.14
N TRP A 93 -14.52 5.73 3.70
CA TRP A 93 -14.19 7.09 4.15
C TRP A 93 -15.42 8.00 4.14
N THR A 94 -15.50 8.90 5.12
CA THR A 94 -16.40 10.06 5.13
C THR A 94 -15.68 11.27 5.69
N ASP A 95 -16.13 12.48 5.35
CA ASP A 95 -15.56 13.76 5.82
C ASP A 95 -15.72 13.99 7.34
N THR A 96 -16.53 13.16 8.01
CA THR A 96 -16.70 13.14 9.46
C THR A 96 -16.16 11.87 10.11
N SER A 97 -15.46 11.00 9.38
CA SER A 97 -14.95 9.74 9.91
C SER A 97 -13.95 9.97 11.05
N THR A 98 -14.14 9.25 12.16
CA THR A 98 -13.17 9.15 13.26
C THR A 98 -12.59 7.74 13.37
N ASP A 99 -12.87 6.89 12.38
CA ASP A 99 -12.49 5.49 12.35
C ASP A 99 -11.30 5.31 11.40
N GLY A 100 -10.29 4.55 11.80
CA GLY A 100 -9.04 4.42 11.05
C GLY A 100 -7.87 5.30 11.55
N PRO A 101 -6.68 5.16 10.94
CA PRO A 101 -6.40 4.26 9.81
C PRO A 101 -6.21 2.80 10.25
N TYR A 102 -6.81 1.85 9.51
CA TYR A 102 -6.46 0.42 9.57
C TYR A 102 -7.03 -0.36 8.38
N TYR A 103 -6.40 -1.49 8.06
CA TYR A 103 -6.90 -2.50 7.15
C TYR A 103 -7.62 -3.65 7.90
N ASP A 104 -8.89 -3.90 7.56
CA ASP A 104 -9.64 -5.06 7.98
C ASP A 104 -9.44 -6.24 7.00
N ILE A 105 -8.68 -7.23 7.47
CA ILE A 105 -8.36 -8.47 6.75
C ILE A 105 -9.63 -9.23 6.33
N GLY A 106 -10.67 -9.26 7.17
CA GLY A 106 -11.87 -10.07 6.96
C GLY A 106 -12.82 -9.51 5.91
N SER A 107 -12.94 -8.18 5.85
CA SER A 107 -13.79 -7.50 4.87
C SER A 107 -13.04 -6.96 3.66
N HIS A 108 -11.70 -7.00 3.68
CA HIS A 108 -10.83 -6.36 2.69
C HIS A 108 -11.11 -4.86 2.56
N THR A 109 -11.33 -4.21 3.72
CA THR A 109 -11.69 -2.80 3.81
C THR A 109 -10.60 -2.03 4.53
N ILE A 110 -10.14 -0.94 3.92
CA ILE A 110 -9.37 0.09 4.61
C ILE A 110 -10.36 1.08 5.21
N HIS A 111 -10.21 1.33 6.51
CA HIS A 111 -10.94 2.35 7.23
C HIS A 111 -10.05 3.58 7.36
N LEU A 112 -10.54 4.74 6.92
CA LEU A 112 -9.81 6.00 6.96
C LEU A 112 -10.58 7.04 7.76
N SER A 113 -9.86 7.74 8.63
CA SER A 113 -10.33 8.93 9.32
C SER A 113 -10.48 10.08 8.33
N ALA A 114 -11.23 11.11 8.71
CA ALA A 114 -11.55 12.24 7.83
C ALA A 114 -10.31 12.89 7.19
N ALA A 115 -9.18 12.94 7.90
CA ALA A 115 -7.95 13.57 7.43
C ALA A 115 -7.00 12.60 6.72
N ASP A 116 -7.13 11.29 6.91
CA ASP A 116 -6.14 10.31 6.45
C ASP A 116 -5.82 10.39 4.94
N PRO A 117 -6.79 10.65 4.03
CA PRO A 117 -6.47 10.84 2.62
C PRO A 117 -5.53 12.00 2.30
N ASP A 118 -5.37 12.99 3.21
CA ASP A 118 -4.37 14.06 3.03
C ASP A 118 -2.92 13.50 3.11
N SER A 119 -2.74 12.25 3.55
CA SER A 119 -1.48 11.49 3.54
C SER A 119 -1.55 10.32 2.55
N GLU A 120 -0.84 10.46 1.43
CA GLU A 120 -0.68 9.36 0.48
C GLU A 120 0.04 8.17 1.11
N HIS A 121 0.97 8.43 2.04
CA HIS A 121 1.63 7.38 2.82
C HIS A 121 0.64 6.57 3.66
N THR A 122 -0.33 7.21 4.32
CA THR A 122 -1.36 6.51 5.13
C THR A 122 -2.22 5.62 4.24
N VAL A 123 -2.72 6.15 3.13
CA VAL A 123 -3.55 5.39 2.19
C VAL A 123 -2.78 4.20 1.61
N LEU A 124 -1.53 4.40 1.20
CA LEU A 124 -0.69 3.33 0.66
C LEU A 124 -0.20 2.33 1.71
N HIS A 125 0.00 2.75 2.95
CA HIS A 125 0.37 1.86 4.05
C HIS A 125 -0.75 0.83 4.27
N GLU A 126 -1.99 1.30 4.45
CA GLU A 126 -3.14 0.39 4.61
C GLU A 126 -3.40 -0.46 3.36
N SER A 127 -3.14 0.10 2.17
CA SER A 127 -3.18 -0.65 0.92
C SER A 127 -2.05 -1.69 0.83
N GLY A 128 -0.91 -1.43 1.48
CA GLY A 128 0.22 -2.34 1.64
C GLY A 128 -0.14 -3.55 2.50
N HIS A 129 -0.92 -3.37 3.56
CA HIS A 129 -1.50 -4.49 4.32
C HIS A 129 -2.44 -5.34 3.48
N PHE A 130 -3.35 -4.71 2.72
CA PHE A 130 -4.17 -5.43 1.75
C PHE A 130 -3.30 -6.21 0.74
N PHE A 131 -2.26 -5.57 0.20
CA PHE A 131 -1.38 -6.20 -0.78
C PHE A 131 -0.64 -7.39 -0.19
N MET A 132 -0.07 -7.27 1.01
CA MET A 132 0.53 -8.39 1.74
C MET A 132 -0.47 -9.55 1.88
N ASN A 133 -1.72 -9.25 2.22
CA ASN A 133 -2.78 -10.25 2.33
C ASN A 133 -2.99 -11.01 1.00
N ARG A 134 -2.93 -10.30 -0.13
CA ARG A 134 -3.05 -10.91 -1.47
C ARG A 134 -1.80 -11.68 -1.88
N LEU A 135 -0.61 -11.21 -1.52
CA LEU A 135 0.64 -11.91 -1.82
C LEU A 135 0.73 -13.23 -1.07
N PHE A 136 0.38 -13.27 0.21
CA PHE A 136 0.51 -14.48 1.02
C PHE A 136 -0.69 -15.43 0.90
N ASN A 137 -1.73 -15.04 0.14
CA ASN A 137 -3.03 -15.71 0.12
C ASN A 137 -3.59 -15.92 1.55
N GLY A 138 -3.48 -14.87 2.36
CA GLY A 138 -3.69 -14.88 3.80
C GLY A 138 -2.84 -13.80 4.46
N PHE A 139 -2.88 -13.70 5.79
CA PHE A 139 -2.10 -12.71 6.52
C PHE A 139 -1.22 -13.41 7.57
N PRO A 140 0.00 -12.93 7.87
CA PRO A 140 0.81 -13.51 8.92
C PRO A 140 0.03 -13.55 10.23
N SER A 141 0.14 -14.65 10.99
CA SER A 141 -0.42 -14.69 12.33
C SER A 141 0.39 -13.78 13.24
N TYR A 142 -0.20 -12.68 13.70
CA TYR A 142 0.46 -11.77 14.63
C TYR A 142 -0.40 -11.57 15.88
N THR A 143 0.27 -11.32 17.00
CA THR A 143 -0.39 -10.79 18.19
C THR A 143 -0.48 -9.29 18.00
N ILE A 144 -1.69 -8.73 18.14
CA ILE A 144 -2.03 -7.30 18.08
C ILE A 144 -0.77 -6.43 18.20
N CYS A 145 -0.43 -5.73 17.12
CA CYS A 145 0.67 -4.77 17.12
C CYS A 145 0.23 -3.56 17.96
N THR A 146 0.44 -3.67 19.27
CA THR A 146 0.04 -2.62 20.21
C THR A 146 0.91 -1.39 19.97
N SER A 147 0.25 -0.28 19.62
CA SER A 147 0.80 1.06 19.35
C SER A 147 1.27 1.27 17.91
N GLN A 148 0.43 1.99 17.17
CA GLN A 148 0.52 2.52 15.82
C GLN A 148 1.70 3.51 15.57
N TYR A 149 2.77 3.48 16.39
CA TYR A 149 3.85 4.48 16.38
C TYR A 149 5.18 3.95 16.95
N ILE A 150 5.57 2.70 16.65
CA ILE A 150 6.83 2.11 17.14
C ILE A 150 7.90 2.06 16.03
N TYR A 151 7.96 3.06 15.17
CA TYR A 151 8.95 3.13 14.07
C TYR A 151 10.40 2.98 14.53
N ASN A 152 10.73 3.51 15.71
CA ASN A 152 12.09 3.58 16.22
C ASN A 152 12.35 2.75 17.49
N ARG A 153 11.37 1.97 17.98
CA ARG A 153 11.56 1.10 19.15
C ARG A 153 11.40 -0.36 18.75
N ALA A 154 12.02 -1.24 19.53
CA ALA A 154 11.82 -2.67 19.33
C ALA A 154 10.41 -3.08 19.76
N GLY A 155 9.68 -3.72 18.85
CA GLY A 155 8.43 -4.44 19.09
C GLY A 155 8.65 -5.94 18.97
N SER A 156 7.72 -6.63 18.29
CA SER A 156 7.93 -8.02 17.86
C SER A 156 8.46 -8.04 16.42
N GLY A 157 9.22 -9.09 16.06
CA GLY A 157 9.71 -9.26 14.69
C GLY A 157 8.58 -9.39 13.66
N THR A 158 7.42 -9.90 14.07
CA THR A 158 6.24 -9.99 13.20
C THR A 158 5.57 -8.65 12.99
N CYS A 159 5.43 -7.82 14.04
CA CYS A 159 4.88 -6.48 13.88
C CYS A 159 5.81 -5.59 13.06
N ALA A 160 7.12 -5.62 13.34
CA ALA A 160 8.09 -4.88 12.55
C ALA A 160 8.09 -5.30 11.07
N TRP A 161 7.84 -6.58 10.79
CA TRP A 161 7.69 -7.08 9.42
C TRP A 161 6.41 -6.59 8.73
N VAL A 162 5.27 -6.76 9.39
CA VAL A 162 3.95 -6.40 8.84
C VAL A 162 3.87 -4.89 8.58
N GLU A 163 4.15 -4.07 9.61
CA GLU A 163 4.08 -2.61 9.49
C GLU A 163 5.22 -2.07 8.62
N GLY A 164 6.42 -2.62 8.75
CA GLY A 164 7.57 -2.17 7.97
C GLY A 164 7.44 -2.48 6.47
N PHE A 165 6.76 -3.57 6.11
CA PHE A 165 6.41 -3.85 4.72
C PHE A 165 5.40 -2.83 4.18
N ALA A 166 4.34 -2.53 4.94
CA ALA A 166 3.32 -1.56 4.54
C ALA A 166 3.90 -0.16 4.34
N ASP A 167 4.75 0.29 5.26
CA ASP A 167 5.51 1.53 5.14
C ASP A 167 6.46 1.52 3.93
N ALA A 168 7.17 0.42 3.71
CA ALA A 168 8.08 0.29 2.58
C ALA A 168 7.31 0.34 1.26
N VAL A 169 6.13 -0.28 1.17
CA VAL A 169 5.23 -0.18 0.00
C VAL A 169 4.91 1.28 -0.29
N ALA A 170 4.45 2.04 0.72
CA ALA A 170 4.11 3.44 0.56
C ALA A 170 5.30 4.28 0.08
N ALA A 171 6.43 4.22 0.79
CA ALA A 171 7.62 5.00 0.48
C ALA A 171 8.28 4.57 -0.85
N TYR A 172 8.22 3.29 -1.21
CA TYR A 172 8.71 2.81 -2.49
C TYR A 172 7.95 3.45 -3.66
N LEU A 173 6.61 3.39 -3.60
CA LEU A 173 5.72 3.91 -4.64
C LEU A 173 5.76 5.43 -4.77
N LEU A 174 5.96 6.14 -3.65
CA LEU A 174 6.12 7.59 -3.63
C LEU A 174 7.56 8.05 -3.94
N GLY A 175 8.49 7.09 -4.11
CA GLY A 175 9.86 7.39 -4.49
C GLY A 175 10.70 8.03 -3.39
N ASP A 176 10.35 7.84 -2.12
CA ASP A 176 11.03 8.45 -0.97
C ASP A 176 11.48 7.42 0.09
N TYR A 177 11.97 7.93 1.23
CA TYR A 177 12.48 7.18 2.40
C TYR A 177 11.89 7.76 3.70
N ARG A 178 10.60 8.12 3.68
CA ARG A 178 9.92 8.74 4.81
C ARG A 178 8.46 8.31 4.88
N TYR A 179 7.83 8.62 5.99
CA TYR A 179 6.39 8.67 6.16
C TYR A 179 5.97 10.12 6.34
N VAL A 180 4.85 10.53 5.73
CA VAL A 180 4.25 11.86 5.91
C VAL A 180 2.83 11.70 6.45
N TRP A 181 2.54 12.24 7.64
CA TRP A 181 1.21 12.20 8.24
C TRP A 181 0.25 13.22 7.60
N PRO A 182 -1.08 13.09 7.81
CA PRO A 182 -2.08 14.02 7.27
C PRO A 182 -1.85 15.49 7.61
N ASN A 183 -1.21 15.77 8.75
CA ASN A 183 -0.87 17.14 9.18
C ASN A 183 0.42 17.68 8.52
N GLY A 184 1.05 16.93 7.62
CA GLY A 184 2.29 17.27 6.93
C GLY A 184 3.58 17.05 7.75
N THR A 185 3.47 16.55 9.00
CA THR A 185 4.67 16.10 9.73
C THR A 185 5.27 14.87 9.05
N GLU A 186 6.57 14.68 9.19
CA GLU A 186 7.28 13.60 8.53
C GLU A 186 8.26 12.89 9.46
N MET A 187 8.57 11.64 9.12
CA MET A 187 9.63 10.85 9.75
C MET A 187 10.42 10.14 8.68
N SER A 188 11.74 10.22 8.76
CA SER A 188 12.62 9.45 7.87
C SER A 188 12.76 8.01 8.33
N PHE A 189 12.80 7.07 7.38
CA PHE A 189 13.19 5.68 7.58
C PHE A 189 14.71 5.45 7.54
N ALA A 190 15.51 6.53 7.45
CA ALA A 190 16.93 6.43 7.69
C ALA A 190 17.20 6.25 9.18
N TYR A 191 17.93 5.20 9.54
CA TYR A 191 18.33 4.97 10.93
C TYR A 191 19.05 6.20 11.50
N SER A 192 18.69 6.56 12.74
CA SER A 192 19.28 7.69 13.45
C SER A 192 19.60 7.34 14.90
N SER A 193 20.52 8.10 15.50
CA SER A 193 20.88 7.93 16.90
C SER A 193 19.66 8.08 17.81
N GLY A 194 19.34 7.05 18.58
CA GLY A 194 18.16 7.00 19.46
C GLY A 194 17.12 5.95 19.05
N TRP A 195 17.28 5.34 17.87
CA TRP A 195 16.51 4.17 17.46
C TRP A 195 17.03 2.92 18.17
N SER A 196 16.12 1.98 18.43
CA SER A 196 16.50 0.61 18.79
C SER A 196 17.19 -0.07 17.61
N THR A 197 17.96 -1.11 17.89
CA THR A 197 18.66 -1.90 16.86
C THR A 197 17.93 -3.20 16.55
N GLY A 198 18.15 -3.74 15.36
CA GLY A 198 17.64 -5.06 14.95
C GLY A 198 16.37 -5.01 14.12
N ASP A 199 15.93 -6.20 13.68
CA ASP A 199 14.79 -6.44 12.80
C ASP A 199 13.44 -6.49 13.54
N GLN A 200 13.44 -6.22 14.85
CA GLN A 200 12.24 -5.98 15.66
C GLN A 200 11.81 -4.51 15.63
N VAL A 201 12.50 -3.66 14.88
CA VAL A 201 12.21 -2.23 14.75
C VAL A 201 11.64 -1.98 13.36
N GLU A 202 10.39 -1.52 13.31
CA GLU A 202 9.62 -1.30 12.08
C GLU A 202 10.39 -0.44 11.07
N GLY A 203 10.86 0.74 11.45
CA GLY A 203 11.57 1.62 10.54
C GLY A 203 12.89 1.03 10.03
N ASN A 204 13.56 0.18 10.80
CA ASN A 204 14.77 -0.52 10.34
C ASN A 204 14.44 -1.54 9.25
N VAL A 205 13.32 -2.26 9.40
CA VAL A 205 12.79 -3.18 8.40
C VAL A 205 12.37 -2.40 7.15
N THR A 206 11.64 -1.29 7.31
CA THR A 206 11.23 -0.41 6.21
C THR A 206 12.41 0.07 5.39
N GLY A 207 13.40 0.71 6.04
CA GLY A 207 14.60 1.21 5.37
C GLY A 207 15.37 0.11 4.66
N SER A 208 15.49 -1.07 5.30
CA SER A 208 16.14 -2.23 4.71
C SER A 208 15.41 -2.74 3.48
N LEU A 209 14.08 -2.84 3.50
CA LEU A 209 13.29 -3.26 2.33
C LEU A 209 13.45 -2.29 1.16
N LEU A 210 13.37 -0.99 1.42
CA LEU A 210 13.58 0.04 0.39
C LEU A 210 14.95 -0.10 -0.28
N ASP A 211 16.00 -0.27 0.51
CA ASP A 211 17.35 -0.46 0.00
C ASP A 211 17.51 -1.77 -0.76
N LEU A 212 16.91 -2.86 -0.27
CA LEU A 212 16.95 -4.14 -0.94
C LEU A 212 16.30 -4.07 -2.32
N TRP A 213 15.09 -3.53 -2.40
CA TRP A 213 14.31 -3.41 -3.63
C TRP A 213 15.02 -2.50 -4.65
N ARG A 214 15.50 -1.34 -4.21
CA ARG A 214 16.09 -0.33 -5.09
C ARG A 214 17.50 -0.69 -5.56
N ASN A 215 18.25 -1.50 -4.81
CA ASN A 215 19.68 -1.66 -5.08
C ASN A 215 20.13 -3.10 -5.37
N VAL A 216 19.49 -4.13 -4.81
CA VAL A 216 20.00 -5.52 -4.94
C VAL A 216 18.99 -6.52 -5.50
N ASP A 217 17.70 -6.17 -5.54
CA ASP A 217 16.65 -7.04 -6.07
C ASP A 217 16.42 -6.87 -7.59
N GLY A 218 17.35 -6.21 -8.27
CA GLY A 218 17.25 -5.88 -9.70
C GLY A 218 16.83 -4.44 -9.97
N GLY A 219 16.85 -3.57 -8.96
CA GLY A 219 16.49 -2.17 -9.07
C GLY A 219 14.98 -1.89 -8.98
N ASN A 220 14.20 -2.89 -8.59
CA ASN A 220 12.76 -2.80 -8.31
C ASN A 220 12.33 -3.91 -7.35
N TRP A 221 11.09 -3.87 -6.89
CA TRP A 221 10.54 -4.86 -5.97
C TRP A 221 9.99 -6.15 -6.61
N ASN A 222 9.94 -6.26 -7.95
CA ASN A 222 9.18 -7.31 -8.68
C ASN A 222 9.62 -8.72 -8.27
N ARG A 223 10.94 -8.94 -8.14
CA ARG A 223 11.47 -10.25 -7.72
C ARG A 223 11.10 -10.58 -6.26
N THR A 224 11.02 -9.58 -5.40
CA THR A 224 10.50 -9.75 -4.04
C THR A 224 9.01 -10.05 -4.06
N ILE A 225 8.20 -9.32 -4.85
CA ILE A 225 6.77 -9.59 -5.00
C ILE A 225 6.54 -11.03 -5.48
N THR A 226 7.24 -11.46 -6.53
CA THR A 226 7.21 -12.84 -7.03
C THR A 226 7.54 -13.85 -5.92
N LEU A 227 8.61 -13.63 -5.15
CA LEU A 227 8.97 -14.51 -4.03
C LEU A 227 7.85 -14.58 -2.99
N LEU A 228 7.31 -13.44 -2.59
CA LEU A 228 6.24 -13.30 -1.60
C LEU A 228 4.89 -13.89 -2.05
N THR A 229 4.71 -14.21 -3.34
CA THR A 229 3.56 -15.03 -3.79
C THR A 229 3.76 -16.54 -3.64
N SER A 230 4.96 -16.96 -3.25
CA SER A 230 5.30 -18.37 -3.03
C SER A 230 5.73 -18.68 -1.60
N THR A 231 5.92 -17.64 -0.79
CA THR A 231 6.28 -17.73 0.63
C THR A 231 5.46 -16.73 1.44
N ALA A 232 5.25 -17.01 2.72
CA ALA A 232 4.51 -16.14 3.64
C ALA A 232 5.30 -15.95 4.93
N PRO A 233 6.46 -15.27 4.88
CA PRO A 233 7.33 -15.11 6.03
C PRO A 233 6.61 -14.35 7.14
N SER A 234 6.78 -14.81 8.37
CA SER A 234 6.19 -14.20 9.57
C SER A 234 7.09 -13.15 10.21
N THR A 235 8.34 -13.02 9.74
CA THR A 235 9.33 -12.04 10.22
C THR A 235 10.27 -11.60 9.10
N PHE A 236 10.93 -10.45 9.27
CA PHE A 236 11.95 -10.00 8.33
C PHE A 236 13.16 -10.94 8.28
N SER A 237 13.57 -11.54 9.41
CA SER A 237 14.63 -12.55 9.44
C SER A 237 14.26 -13.81 8.64
N GLU A 238 13.02 -14.29 8.72
CA GLU A 238 12.58 -15.42 7.89
C GLU A 238 12.60 -15.07 6.40
N TYR A 239 12.05 -13.91 6.03
CA TYR A 239 12.13 -13.38 4.67
C TYR A 239 13.59 -13.34 4.18
N PHE A 240 14.49 -12.74 4.96
CA PHE A 240 15.86 -12.51 4.53
C PHE A 240 16.72 -13.77 4.52
N ASN A 241 16.72 -14.53 5.61
CA ASN A 241 17.64 -15.65 5.80
C ASN A 241 17.13 -16.95 5.19
N THR A 242 15.81 -17.12 5.07
CA THR A 242 15.18 -18.38 4.67
C THR A 242 14.56 -18.31 3.28
N ASP A 243 13.83 -17.25 2.96
CA ASP A 243 13.04 -17.21 1.72
C ASP A 243 13.79 -16.57 0.54
N ARG A 244 14.53 -15.47 0.74
CA ARG A 244 15.36 -14.86 -0.32
C ARG A 244 16.28 -15.88 -1.02
N PRO A 245 16.95 -16.82 -0.33
CA PRO A 245 17.75 -17.87 -0.98
C PRO A 245 16.96 -18.85 -1.86
N LYS A 246 15.65 -19.01 -1.62
CA LYS A 246 14.77 -19.93 -2.37
C LYS A 246 14.19 -19.31 -3.64
N ALA A 247 14.32 -17.99 -3.83
CA ALA A 247 13.83 -17.34 -5.03
C ALA A 247 14.46 -17.92 -6.31
N GLY A 248 13.78 -17.81 -7.44
CA GLY A 248 14.27 -18.25 -8.75
C GLY A 248 14.57 -17.07 -9.68
N PRO A 249 15.84 -16.69 -9.94
CA PRO A 249 17.04 -17.10 -9.21
C PRO A 249 17.08 -16.51 -7.78
N PRO A 250 18.01 -16.94 -6.90
CA PRO A 250 18.07 -16.45 -5.53
C PRO A 250 18.19 -14.92 -5.44
N LEU A 251 17.51 -14.33 -4.46
CA LEU A 251 17.71 -12.93 -4.08
C LEU A 251 18.98 -12.81 -3.22
N SER A 252 19.68 -11.69 -3.33
CA SER A 252 20.97 -11.51 -2.64
C SER A 252 20.78 -11.52 -1.12
N THR A 253 21.56 -12.34 -0.43
CA THR A 253 21.75 -12.35 1.03
C THR A 253 23.22 -12.16 1.42
N GLY A 254 24.09 -11.90 0.43
CA GLY A 254 25.53 -11.75 0.61
C GLY A 254 25.93 -10.37 1.12
N TRP A 255 27.23 -10.08 0.99
CA TRP A 255 27.86 -8.86 1.54
C TRP A 255 27.15 -7.56 1.18
N ASP A 256 26.73 -7.40 -0.07
CA ASP A 256 26.04 -6.20 -0.55
C ASP A 256 24.69 -6.02 0.15
N ALA A 257 23.86 -7.05 0.20
CA ALA A 257 22.57 -7.02 0.89
C ALA A 257 22.73 -6.79 2.40
N LEU A 258 23.70 -7.47 3.04
CA LEU A 258 24.02 -7.28 4.45
C LEU A 258 24.59 -5.89 4.76
N SER A 259 25.18 -5.20 3.79
CA SER A 259 25.66 -3.82 3.98
C SER A 259 24.49 -2.84 4.14
N TYR A 260 23.43 -3.00 3.35
CA TYR A 260 22.20 -2.21 3.46
C TYR A 260 21.44 -2.50 4.76
N LEU A 261 21.37 -3.77 5.20
CA LEU A 261 20.77 -4.09 6.50
C LEU A 261 21.55 -3.43 7.66
N ARG A 262 22.89 -3.43 7.57
CA ARG A 262 23.75 -2.81 8.59
C ARG A 262 23.58 -1.30 8.67
N SER A 263 23.29 -0.59 7.57
CA SER A 263 22.96 0.85 7.65
C SER A 263 21.68 1.13 8.43
N HIS A 264 20.79 0.13 8.54
CA HIS A 264 19.58 0.19 9.35
C HIS A 264 19.72 -0.58 10.67
N SER A 265 20.94 -0.84 11.12
CA SER A 265 21.23 -1.53 12.39
C SER A 265 20.67 -2.96 12.52
N ILE A 266 20.41 -3.63 11.40
CA ILE A 266 20.07 -5.06 11.34
C ILE A 266 21.35 -5.87 11.07
N GLN A 267 21.58 -6.93 11.85
CA GLN A 267 22.73 -7.83 11.71
C GLN A 267 22.27 -9.30 11.77
N TYR A 268 22.71 -10.10 10.79
CA TYR A 268 22.49 -11.54 10.70
C TYR A 268 23.83 -12.27 10.54
#